data_AF-A0A1Q5A655-F1
#
_entry.id   AF-A0A1Q5A655-F1
#
_cell.length_a   1.000
_cell.length_b   1.000
_cell.length_c   1.000
_cell.angle_alpha   90.00
_cell.angle_beta   90.00
_cell.angle_gamma   90.00
#
_symmetry.space_group_name_H-M   'P 1'
#
loop_
_entity.id
_entity.type
_entity.pdbx_description
1 polymer ?
#
loop_
_entity_poly.entity_id
_entity_poly.type
_entity_poly.pdbx_seq_one_letter_code
_entity_poly.pdbx_strand_id
1 'polypeptide(L)'
;MRDSNPDKPRYDLIDPGFLLRLAEHMRKGAEHYGEHNWVKGIPSSNYMASLLRHVEAYRRGEMDEDHLAAAVFNIMGLMRNEGTEFHDLFEW
;
A
#
# COMPACT_ATOMS: atom_id res chain seq x y z
N MET A 1 -5.47 -9.10 -35.96
CA MET A 1 -4.49 -8.26 -35.23
C MET A 1 -5.17 -7.81 -33.94
N ARG A 2 -4.60 -8.15 -32.77
CA ARG A 2 -5.17 -7.74 -31.47
C ARG A 2 -4.77 -6.28 -31.25
N ASP A 3 -5.73 -5.43 -30.91
CA ASP A 3 -5.53 -3.99 -30.74
C ASP A 3 -4.53 -3.70 -29.60
N SER A 4 -3.31 -3.33 -29.97
CA SER A 4 -2.24 -2.92 -29.05
C SER A 4 -2.27 -1.42 -28.88
N ASN A 5 -3.29 -0.91 -28.19
CA ASN A 5 -3.32 0.50 -27.80
C ASN A 5 -2.21 0.73 -26.74
N PRO A 6 -1.16 1.51 -27.06
CA PRO A 6 -0.02 1.72 -26.17
C PRO A 6 -0.38 2.54 -24.91
N ASP A 7 -1.51 3.23 -24.90
CA ASP A 7 -1.92 4.11 -23.81
C ASP A 7 -2.67 3.36 -22.70
N LYS A 8 -2.87 2.05 -22.83
CA LYS A 8 -3.55 1.23 -21.81
C LYS A 8 -2.60 0.85 -20.67
N PRO A 9 -3.03 0.96 -19.39
CA PRO A 9 -2.27 0.42 -18.27
C PRO A 9 -1.95 -1.07 -18.45
N ARG A 10 -0.71 -1.45 -18.10
CA ARG A 10 -0.17 -2.80 -18.30
C ARG A 10 -0.10 -3.59 -17.00
N TYR A 11 -1.27 -3.93 -16.46
CA TYR A 11 -1.39 -4.75 -15.25
C TYR A 11 -0.68 -6.11 -15.37
N ASP A 12 -0.59 -6.64 -16.60
CA ASP A 12 0.08 -7.90 -16.91
C ASP A 12 1.62 -7.86 -16.72
N LEU A 13 2.21 -6.68 -16.58
CA LEU A 13 3.64 -6.52 -16.27
C LEU A 13 3.93 -6.55 -14.76
N ILE A 14 2.90 -6.55 -13.92
CA ILE A 14 3.08 -6.64 -12.46
C ILE A 14 3.40 -8.10 -12.11
N ASP A 15 4.54 -8.33 -11.48
CA ASP A 15 4.92 -9.66 -11.02
C ASP A 15 3.86 -10.22 -10.06
N PRO A 16 3.26 -11.39 -10.34
CA PRO A 16 2.24 -11.99 -9.47
C PRO A 16 2.72 -12.26 -8.04
N GLY A 17 4.03 -12.48 -7.85
CA GLY A 17 4.65 -12.63 -6.54
C GLY A 17 4.60 -11.34 -5.71
N PHE A 18 4.66 -10.16 -6.34
CA PHE A 18 4.47 -8.90 -5.63
C PHE A 18 3.01 -8.77 -5.15
N LEU A 19 2.06 -9.14 -6.00
CA LEU A 19 0.64 -9.16 -5.64
C LEU A 19 0.36 -10.15 -4.50
N LEU A 20 0.98 -11.33 -4.52
CA LEU A 20 0.82 -12.32 -3.45
C LEU A 20 1.29 -11.79 -2.09
N ARG A 21 2.45 -11.12 -2.04
CA ARG A 21 2.98 -10.53 -0.80
C ARG A 21 2.05 -9.46 -0.23
N LEU A 22 1.54 -8.57 -1.09
CA LEU A 22 0.57 -7.56 -0.69
C LEU A 22 -0.76 -8.20 -0.23
N ALA A 23 -1.25 -9.20 -0.96
CA ALA A 23 -2.49 -9.91 -0.60
C ALA A 23 -2.37 -10.59 0.77
N GLU A 24 -1.23 -11.20 1.09
CA GLU A 24 -0.99 -11.80 2.40
C GLU A 24 -0.92 -10.75 3.51
N HIS A 25 -0.29 -9.59 3.28
CA HIS A 25 -0.33 -8.48 4.22
C HIS A 25 -1.77 -7.99 4.45
N MET A 26 -2.56 -7.82 3.39
CA MET A 26 -3.96 -7.42 3.49
C MET A 26 -4.84 -8.47 4.19
N ARG A 27 -4.56 -9.77 4.00
CA ARG A 27 -5.23 -10.87 4.71
C ARG A 27 -5.04 -10.75 6.22
N LYS A 28 -3.79 -10.58 6.68
CA LYS A 28 -3.47 -10.35 8.11
C LYS A 28 -4.13 -9.09 8.66
N GLY A 29 -4.13 -8.01 7.87
CA GLY A 29 -4.83 -6.77 8.22
C GLY A 29 -6.34 -6.96 8.36
N ALA A 30 -6.96 -7.74 7.47
CA ALA A 30 -8.39 -8.04 7.53
C ALA A 30 -8.76 -8.91 8.75
N GLU A 31 -7.91 -9.85 9.15
CA GLU A 31 -8.11 -10.63 10.39
C GLU A 31 -8.13 -9.74 11.63
N HIS A 32 -7.33 -8.67 11.66
CA HIS A 32 -7.20 -7.81 12.84
C HIS A 32 -8.16 -6.61 12.84
N TYR A 33 -8.39 -5.98 11.68
CA TYR A 33 -9.18 -4.75 11.56
C TYR A 33 -10.53 -4.93 10.83
N GLY A 34 -10.80 -6.13 10.33
CA GLY A 34 -11.95 -6.44 9.47
C GLY A 34 -11.69 -6.19 7.99
N GLU A 35 -12.47 -6.84 7.14
CA GLU A 35 -12.40 -6.69 5.69
C GLU A 35 -12.64 -5.23 5.26
N HIS A 36 -11.90 -4.77 4.25
CA HIS A 36 -12.02 -3.43 3.68
C HIS A 36 -11.93 -2.27 4.69
N ASN A 37 -11.35 -2.47 5.88
CA ASN A 37 -11.27 -1.43 6.90
C ASN A 37 -10.58 -0.14 6.41
N TRP A 38 -9.60 -0.28 5.53
CA TRP A 38 -8.87 0.83 4.88
C TRP A 38 -9.78 1.76 4.06
N VAL A 39 -10.98 1.31 3.64
CA VAL A 39 -11.96 2.14 2.91
C VAL A 39 -12.60 3.20 3.82
N LYS A 40 -12.60 2.99 5.14
CA LYS A 40 -13.23 3.89 6.12
C LYS A 40 -12.51 5.24 6.30
N GLY A 41 -11.40 5.45 5.61
CA GLY A 41 -10.60 6.67 5.69
C GLY A 41 -9.50 6.55 6.74
N ILE A 42 -8.27 6.41 6.27
CA ILE A 42 -7.06 6.48 7.10
C ILE A 42 -6.34 7.76 6.66
N PRO A 43 -6.03 8.69 7.59
CA PRO A 43 -5.29 9.91 7.26
C PRO A 43 -3.92 9.63 6.62
N SER A 44 -3.48 10.51 5.73
CA SER A 44 -2.20 10.39 5.03
C SER A 44 -1.01 10.48 5.98
N SER A 45 -1.12 11.27 7.05
CA SER A 45 -0.16 11.31 8.15
C SER A 45 0.04 9.93 8.82
N ASN A 46 -1.04 9.16 9.00
CA ASN A 46 -0.97 7.81 9.56
C ASN A 46 -0.28 6.83 8.61
N TYR A 47 -0.61 6.88 7.32
CA TYR A 47 0.08 6.07 6.31
C TYR A 47 1.57 6.42 6.24
N MET A 48 1.91 7.71 6.26
CA MET A 48 3.30 8.19 6.24
C MET A 48 4.08 7.71 7.49
N ALA A 49 3.50 7.85 8.67
CA ALA A 49 4.12 7.40 9.91
C ALA A 49 4.36 5.88 9.91
N SER A 50 3.42 5.08 9.41
CA SER A 50 3.59 3.63 9.32
C SER A 50 4.58 3.23 8.23
N LEU A 51 4.54 3.87 7.07
CA LEU A 51 5.50 3.68 5.98
C LEU A 51 6.94 3.83 6.48
N LEU A 52 7.25 4.93 7.18
CA LEU A 52 8.59 5.19 7.70
C LEU A 52 9.05 4.11 8.69
N ARG A 53 8.16 3.60 9.55
CA ARG A 53 8.51 2.50 10.46
C ARG A 53 8.92 1.23 9.71
N HIS A 54 8.15 0.83 8.69
CA HIS A 54 8.46 -0.38 7.92
C HIS A 54 9.72 -0.22 7.05
N VAL A 55 9.94 0.97 6.49
CA VAL A 55 11.18 1.27 5.74
C VAL A 55 12.40 1.19 6.66
N GLU A 56 12.34 1.77 7.85
CA GLU A 56 13.46 1.71 8.80
C GLU A 56 13.66 0.31 9.40
N ALA A 57 12.60 -0.46 9.62
CA ALA A 57 12.70 -1.87 10.02
C ALA A 57 13.41 -2.70 8.95
N TYR A 58 13.00 -2.57 7.69
CA TYR A 58 13.68 -3.21 6.55
C TYR A 58 15.16 -2.78 6.45
N ARG A 59 15.44 -1.47 6.61
CA ARG A 59 16.82 -0.95 6.58
C ARG A 59 17.71 -1.52 7.68
N ARG A 60 17.12 -1.89 8.82
CA ARG A 60 17.81 -2.57 9.95
C ARG A 60 17.93 -4.08 9.76
N GLY A 61 17.37 -4.64 8.69
CA GLY A 61 17.38 -6.08 8.42
C GLY A 61 16.40 -6.88 9.29
N GLU A 62 15.35 -6.23 9.80
CA GLU A 62 14.27 -6.91 10.53
C GLU A 62 13.46 -7.77 9.54
N MET A 63 13.06 -8.97 9.99
CA MET A 63 12.44 -10.02 9.16
C MET A 63 11.26 -10.71 9.87
N ASP A 64 10.76 -10.11 10.95
CA ASP A 64 9.63 -10.61 11.74
C ASP A 64 8.28 -10.49 11.00
N GLU A 65 8.21 -9.62 10.00
CA GLU A 65 7.11 -9.54 9.04
C GLU A 65 7.58 -9.13 7.64
N ASP A 66 6.66 -9.07 6.69
CA ASP A 66 6.94 -8.54 5.35
C ASP A 66 6.84 -7.00 5.35
N HIS A 67 7.89 -6.34 5.83
CA HIS A 67 7.93 -4.87 5.91
C HIS A 67 7.79 -4.18 4.56
N LEU A 68 8.27 -4.78 3.46
CA LEU A 68 8.15 -4.17 2.14
C LEU A 68 6.70 -4.23 1.63
N ALA A 69 5.98 -5.33 1.86
CA ALA A 69 4.56 -5.40 1.53
C ALA A 69 3.75 -4.39 2.36
N ALA A 70 4.09 -4.23 3.65
CA ALA A 70 3.49 -3.23 4.51
C ALA A 70 3.78 -1.79 4.02
N ALA A 71 5.02 -1.51 3.60
CA ALA A 71 5.39 -0.22 3.01
C ALA A 71 4.59 0.06 1.73
N VAL A 72 4.45 -0.93 0.83
CA VAL A 72 3.63 -0.80 -0.39
C VAL A 72 2.16 -0.52 -0.06
N PHE A 73 1.58 -1.20 0.93
CA PHE A 73 0.22 -0.91 1.38
C PHE A 73 0.05 0.55 1.80
N ASN A 74 1.00 1.09 2.57
CA ASN A 74 0.95 2.49 3.00
C ASN A 74 1.11 3.47 1.81
N ILE A 75 1.99 3.17 0.86
CA ILE A 75 2.15 3.97 -0.37
C ILE A 75 0.85 3.97 -1.19
N MET A 76 0.17 2.83 -1.31
CA MET A 76 -1.14 2.75 -1.97
C MET A 76 -2.20 3.58 -1.24
N GLY A 77 -2.15 3.60 0.09
CA GLY A 77 -3.00 4.47 0.92
C GLY A 77 -2.77 5.96 0.64
N LEU A 78 -1.50 6.38 0.59
CA LEU A 78 -1.11 7.75 0.23
C LEU A 78 -1.61 8.12 -1.17
N MET A 79 -1.35 7.27 -2.17
CA MET A 79 -1.82 7.47 -3.56
C MET A 79 -3.35 7.55 -3.64
N ARG A 80 -4.06 6.72 -2.87
CA ARG A 80 -5.54 6.77 -2.80
C ARG A 80 -6.05 8.08 -2.22
N ASN A 81 -5.34 8.63 -1.24
CA ASN A 81 -5.79 9.82 -0.54
C ASN A 81 -5.56 11.10 -1.35
N GLU A 82 -4.72 11.10 -2.39
CA GLU A 82 -4.48 12.27 -3.25
C GLU A 82 -5.81 12.90 -3.73
N GLY A 83 -6.02 14.18 -3.39
CA GLY A 83 -7.24 14.92 -3.76
C GLY A 83 -8.50 14.59 -2.94
N THR A 84 -8.38 13.82 -1.86
CA THR A 84 -9.47 13.50 -0.92
C THR A 84 -9.34 14.27 0.39
N GLU A 85 -10.40 14.29 1.21
CA GLU A 85 -10.40 14.84 2.57
C GLU A 85 -9.48 14.12 3.56
N PHE A 86 -8.94 12.95 3.19
CA PHE A 86 -7.98 12.19 4.01
C PHE A 86 -6.52 12.57 3.72
N HIS A 87 -6.27 13.51 2.80
CA HIS A 87 -4.94 14.05 2.53
C HIS A 87 -4.58 15.22 3.46
N ASP A 88 -4.19 14.89 4.69
CA ASP A 88 -3.81 15.82 5.75
C ASP A 88 -2.30 16.12 5.82
N LEU A 89 -1.51 15.68 4.82
CA LEU A 89 -0.10 16.03 4.76
C LEU A 89 0.03 17.51 4.36
N PHE A 90 0.94 18.22 5.04
CA PHE A 90 1.22 19.65 4.80
C PHE A 90 0.12 20.62 5.27
N GLU A 91 -0.91 20.13 5.93
CA GLU A 91 -1.94 20.93 6.59
C GLU A 91 -1.54 21.17 8.06
N TRP A 92 -0.74 22.21 8.31
CA TRP A 92 -0.36 22.65 9.67
C TRP A 92 -0.56 24.14 9.86
#